data_AF-A0A7Y7CPY7-F1
#
_entry.id   AF-A0A7Y7CPY7-F1
#
_cell.length_a   1.000
_cell.length_b   1.000
_cell.length_c   1.000
_cell.angle_alpha   90.00
_cell.angle_beta   90.00
_cell.angle_gamma   90.00
#
_symmetry.space_group_name_H-M   'P 1'
#
loop_
_entity.id
_entity.type
_entity.pdbx_description
1 polymer ?
#
loop_
_entity_poly.entity_id
_entity_poly.type
_entity_poly.pdbx_seq_one_letter_code
_entity_poly.pdbx_strand_id
1 'polypeptide(L)'
;MKKKLKSNNMKSKITYIVLTIFICSGLNIFAQKDSIAQQRKARKFVRDGNTLYKEKKFTDASVAYKKALSNSSYYDKASYNLGNALYQGQNFKEAIPQFELTAKTAEDKYTKAEAYHNMGNAFMETKNYQGAVDAYKNSLRNNPNDDETRYNLAVAQKLLDKQNQQNKDKNKNKKDNKNKDKKDKDDKNKNDDKKDGDDKDKKDDKNKDDKGNKNQDDK
;
A
#
# COMPACT_ATOMS: atom_id res chain seq x y z
N MET A 1 70.33 -40.54 2.95
CA MET A 1 68.96 -40.64 3.55
C MET A 1 68.07 -39.39 3.38
N LYS A 2 68.58 -38.15 3.52
CA LYS A 2 67.74 -36.92 3.52
C LYS A 2 66.91 -36.65 2.24
N LYS A 3 67.41 -37.01 1.03
CA LYS A 3 66.66 -36.82 -0.24
C LYS A 3 65.38 -37.67 -0.34
N LYS A 4 65.39 -38.91 0.19
CA LYS A 4 64.25 -39.85 0.11
C LYS A 4 63.10 -39.42 1.03
N LEU A 5 63.42 -38.91 2.23
CA LEU A 5 62.46 -38.31 3.17
C LEU A 5 61.78 -37.05 2.62
N LYS A 6 62.53 -36.15 1.96
CA LYS A 6 61.98 -34.92 1.36
C LYS A 6 61.03 -35.22 0.19
N SER A 7 61.34 -36.24 -0.62
CA SER A 7 60.49 -36.72 -1.71
C SER A 7 59.16 -37.33 -1.20
N ASN A 8 59.22 -38.15 -0.16
CA ASN A 8 58.01 -38.75 0.43
C ASN A 8 57.09 -37.70 1.06
N ASN A 9 57.65 -36.69 1.75
CA ASN A 9 56.86 -35.59 2.30
C ASN A 9 56.22 -34.72 1.21
N MET A 10 56.90 -34.52 0.08
CA MET A 10 56.37 -33.76 -1.05
C MET A 10 55.23 -34.51 -1.76
N LYS A 11 55.38 -35.83 -1.98
CA LYS A 11 54.32 -36.67 -2.54
C LYS A 11 53.09 -36.71 -1.63
N SER A 12 53.29 -36.87 -0.31
CA SER A 12 52.20 -36.86 0.67
C SER A 12 51.43 -35.54 0.68
N LYS A 13 52.14 -34.40 0.63
CA LYS A 13 51.51 -33.06 0.52
C LYS A 13 50.70 -32.88 -0.77
N ILE A 14 51.20 -33.36 -1.91
CA ILE A 14 50.46 -33.30 -3.19
C ILE A 14 49.19 -34.15 -3.11
N THR A 15 49.26 -35.35 -2.52
CA THR A 15 48.10 -36.21 -2.32
C THR A 15 47.03 -35.54 -1.46
N TYR A 16 47.42 -34.87 -0.36
CA TYR A 16 46.46 -34.13 0.48
C TYR A 16 45.82 -32.95 -0.25
N ILE A 17 46.57 -32.24 -1.09
CA ILE A 17 46.04 -31.12 -1.90
C ILE A 17 45.02 -31.63 -2.93
N VAL A 18 45.32 -32.73 -3.63
CA VAL A 18 44.38 -33.32 -4.60
C VAL A 18 43.13 -33.85 -3.90
N LEU A 19 43.28 -34.47 -2.72
CA LEU A 19 42.16 -34.98 -1.92
C LEU A 19 41.25 -33.85 -1.42
N THR A 20 41.82 -32.72 -0.96
CA THR A 20 41.05 -31.55 -0.52
C THR A 20 40.31 -30.86 -1.67
N ILE A 21 40.94 -30.74 -2.85
CA ILE A 21 40.26 -30.22 -4.05
C ILE A 21 39.05 -31.10 -4.41
N PHE A 22 39.23 -32.43 -4.40
CA PHE A 22 38.16 -33.38 -4.74
C PHE A 22 36.97 -33.30 -3.77
N ILE A 23 37.23 -33.18 -2.46
CA ILE A 23 36.21 -33.02 -1.41
C ILE A 23 35.48 -31.67 -1.55
N CYS A 24 36.20 -30.58 -1.83
CA CYS A 24 35.59 -29.26 -2.05
C CYS A 24 34.69 -29.22 -3.30
N SER A 25 35.04 -29.93 -4.38
CA SER A 25 34.15 -30.04 -5.56
C SER A 25 32.88 -30.88 -5.29
N GLY A 26 32.93 -31.87 -4.39
CA GLY A 26 31.77 -32.72 -4.07
C GLY A 26 30.64 -31.98 -3.35
N LEU A 27 30.96 -31.07 -2.42
CA LEU A 27 29.97 -30.29 -1.67
C LEU A 27 29.21 -29.27 -2.54
N ASN A 28 29.86 -28.75 -3.60
CA ASN A 28 29.24 -27.79 -4.52
C ASN A 28 28.15 -28.43 -5.40
N ILE A 29 28.25 -29.72 -5.71
CA ILE A 29 27.31 -30.42 -6.61
C ILE A 29 25.92 -30.59 -5.96
N PHE A 30 25.86 -30.87 -4.65
CA PHE A 30 24.58 -31.05 -3.94
C PHE A 30 23.81 -29.73 -3.80
N ALA A 31 24.48 -28.64 -3.39
CA ALA A 31 23.87 -27.32 -3.29
C ALA A 31 23.37 -26.78 -4.64
N GLN A 32 24.11 -27.03 -5.73
CA GLN A 32 23.68 -26.66 -7.09
C GLN A 32 22.46 -27.47 -7.56
N LYS A 33 22.39 -28.76 -7.23
CA LYS A 33 21.26 -29.63 -7.61
C LYS A 33 19.95 -29.17 -6.94
N ASP A 34 20.02 -28.81 -5.66
CA ASP A 34 18.87 -28.27 -4.93
C ASP A 34 18.41 -26.92 -5.49
N SER A 35 19.36 -26.05 -5.87
CA SER A 35 19.06 -24.79 -6.56
C SER A 35 18.34 -25.01 -7.89
N ILE A 36 18.79 -25.97 -8.72
CA ILE A 36 18.15 -26.30 -10.01
C ILE A 36 16.73 -26.85 -9.81
N ALA A 37 16.50 -27.69 -8.80
CA ALA A 37 15.17 -28.23 -8.49
C ALA A 37 14.20 -27.10 -8.09
N GLN A 38 14.65 -26.18 -7.24
CA GLN A 38 13.88 -25.02 -6.82
C GLN A 38 13.56 -24.08 -8.00
N GLN A 39 14.51 -23.85 -8.90
CA GLN A 39 14.29 -23.09 -10.13
C GLN A 39 13.25 -23.74 -11.05
N ARG A 40 13.33 -25.06 -11.24
CA ARG A 40 12.35 -25.80 -12.06
C ARG A 40 10.96 -25.70 -11.45
N LYS A 41 10.86 -25.81 -10.13
CA LYS A 41 9.61 -25.65 -9.38
C LYS A 41 9.04 -24.24 -9.52
N ALA A 42 9.86 -23.20 -9.38
CA ALA A 42 9.47 -21.81 -9.62
C ALA A 42 8.92 -21.59 -11.04
N ARG A 43 9.64 -22.07 -12.06
CA ARG A 43 9.22 -21.97 -13.47
C ARG A 43 7.92 -22.71 -13.74
N LYS A 44 7.68 -23.85 -13.09
CA LYS A 44 6.39 -24.56 -13.18
C LYS A 44 5.27 -23.68 -12.62
N PHE A 45 5.43 -23.12 -11.43
CA PHE A 45 4.43 -22.23 -10.84
C PHE A 45 4.16 -20.98 -11.69
N VAL A 46 5.18 -20.40 -12.32
CA VAL A 46 4.97 -19.31 -13.29
C VAL A 46 4.14 -19.76 -14.48
N ARG A 47 4.42 -20.93 -15.06
CA ARG A 47 3.63 -21.47 -16.19
C ARG A 47 2.18 -21.72 -15.79
N ASP A 48 1.96 -22.34 -14.64
CA ASP A 48 0.62 -22.61 -14.10
C ASP A 48 -0.12 -21.28 -13.87
N GLY A 49 0.56 -20.28 -13.28
CA GLY A 49 0.01 -18.93 -13.09
C GLY A 49 -0.34 -18.24 -14.40
N ASN A 50 0.50 -18.36 -15.44
CA ASN A 50 0.24 -17.79 -16.76
C ASN A 50 -1.00 -18.42 -17.42
N THR A 51 -1.19 -19.74 -17.26
CA THR A 51 -2.39 -20.44 -17.74
C THR A 51 -3.64 -19.91 -17.03
N LEU A 52 -3.61 -19.85 -15.69
CA LEU A 52 -4.72 -19.34 -14.89
C LEU A 52 -5.04 -17.88 -15.22
N TYR A 53 -4.03 -17.06 -15.46
CA TYR A 53 -4.21 -15.66 -15.86
C TYR A 53 -4.91 -15.54 -17.21
N LYS A 54 -4.54 -16.36 -18.20
CA LYS A 54 -5.22 -16.41 -19.52
C LYS A 54 -6.68 -16.86 -19.39
N GLU A 55 -6.97 -17.74 -18.45
CA GLU A 55 -8.34 -18.15 -18.08
C GLU A 55 -9.09 -17.10 -17.24
N LYS A 56 -8.48 -15.94 -16.98
CA LYS A 56 -9.02 -14.86 -16.12
C LYS A 56 -9.26 -15.27 -14.66
N LYS A 57 -8.65 -16.37 -14.21
CA LYS A 57 -8.65 -16.83 -12.81
C LYS A 57 -7.56 -16.10 -12.02
N PHE A 58 -7.74 -14.79 -11.85
CA PHE A 58 -6.70 -13.91 -11.33
C PHE A 58 -6.27 -14.23 -9.89
N THR A 59 -7.21 -14.61 -9.02
CA THR A 59 -6.91 -15.04 -7.66
C THR A 59 -6.01 -16.27 -7.64
N ASP A 60 -6.35 -17.30 -8.41
CA ASP A 60 -5.56 -18.54 -8.50
C ASP A 60 -4.20 -18.29 -9.13
N ALA A 61 -4.16 -17.46 -10.18
CA ALA A 61 -2.91 -17.02 -10.81
C ALA A 61 -1.99 -16.34 -9.78
N SER A 62 -2.53 -15.45 -8.95
CA SER A 62 -1.77 -14.77 -7.89
C SER A 62 -1.19 -15.77 -6.87
N VAL A 63 -1.94 -16.83 -6.52
CA VAL A 63 -1.46 -17.89 -5.63
C VAL A 63 -0.30 -18.66 -6.27
N ALA A 64 -0.42 -18.99 -7.56
CA ALA A 64 0.65 -19.67 -8.30
C ALA A 64 1.91 -18.81 -8.37
N TYR A 65 1.81 -17.52 -8.70
CA TYR A 65 2.98 -16.63 -8.74
C TYR A 65 3.61 -16.41 -7.36
N LYS A 66 2.82 -16.31 -6.29
CA LYS A 66 3.34 -16.27 -4.91
C LYS A 66 4.17 -17.52 -4.60
N LYS A 67 3.70 -18.71 -4.98
CA LYS A 67 4.47 -19.96 -4.85
C LYS A 67 5.75 -19.93 -5.68
N ALA A 68 5.76 -19.30 -6.86
CA ALA A 68 6.98 -19.13 -7.66
C ALA A 68 8.01 -18.26 -6.93
N LEU A 69 7.59 -17.13 -6.37
CA LEU A 69 8.47 -16.19 -5.64
C LEU A 69 9.12 -16.83 -4.41
N SER A 70 8.45 -17.78 -3.75
CA SER A 70 9.00 -18.52 -2.60
C SER A 70 10.20 -19.41 -2.97
N ASN A 71 10.51 -19.60 -4.26
CA ASN A 71 11.54 -20.54 -4.75
C ASN A 71 12.77 -19.83 -5.39
N SER A 72 13.04 -18.59 -4.96
CA SER A 72 14.36 -17.95 -4.80
C SER A 72 15.20 -17.50 -6.02
N SER A 73 14.85 -17.75 -7.29
CA SER A 73 15.70 -17.25 -8.39
C SER A 73 15.01 -16.69 -9.65
N TYR A 74 13.71 -16.40 -9.58
CA TYR A 74 12.94 -15.90 -10.73
C TYR A 74 12.05 -14.69 -10.36
N TYR A 75 12.61 -13.78 -9.55
CA TYR A 75 11.86 -12.72 -8.88
C TYR A 75 11.16 -11.76 -9.84
N ASP A 76 11.85 -11.29 -10.89
CA ASP A 76 11.33 -10.18 -11.70
C ASP A 76 10.08 -10.59 -12.48
N LYS A 77 10.15 -11.70 -13.21
CA LYS A 77 9.01 -12.21 -14.00
C LYS A 77 7.86 -12.68 -13.12
N ALA A 78 8.15 -13.34 -12.01
CA ALA A 78 7.10 -13.82 -11.11
C ALA A 78 6.42 -12.66 -10.37
N SER A 79 7.17 -11.63 -9.96
CA SER A 79 6.63 -10.45 -9.28
C SER A 79 5.84 -9.57 -10.24
N TYR A 80 6.34 -9.36 -11.47
CA TYR A 80 5.61 -8.63 -12.49
C TYR A 80 4.27 -9.29 -12.81
N ASN A 81 4.28 -10.61 -13.05
CA ASN A 81 3.06 -11.35 -13.34
C ASN A 81 2.12 -11.43 -12.12
N LEU A 82 2.66 -11.48 -10.90
CA LEU A 82 1.86 -11.38 -9.68
C LEU A 82 1.19 -10.01 -9.59
N GLY A 83 1.92 -8.93 -9.83
CA GLY A 83 1.37 -7.57 -9.87
C GLY A 83 0.24 -7.45 -10.89
N ASN A 84 0.44 -7.97 -12.10
CA ASN A 84 -0.60 -7.98 -13.15
C ASN A 84 -1.83 -8.79 -12.75
N ALA A 85 -1.66 -9.99 -12.18
CA ALA A 85 -2.77 -10.79 -11.69
C ALA A 85 -3.55 -10.08 -10.58
N LEU A 86 -2.84 -9.46 -9.63
CA LEU A 86 -3.46 -8.69 -8.56
C LEU A 86 -4.23 -7.48 -9.12
N TYR A 87 -3.64 -6.75 -10.07
CA TYR A 87 -4.27 -5.61 -10.73
C TYR A 87 -5.56 -6.02 -11.46
N GLN A 88 -5.51 -7.07 -12.29
CA GLN A 88 -6.70 -7.57 -12.98
C GLN A 88 -7.77 -8.12 -12.03
N GLY A 89 -7.34 -8.69 -10.89
CA GLY A 89 -8.22 -9.07 -9.79
C GLY A 89 -8.67 -7.91 -8.90
N GLN A 90 -8.41 -6.65 -9.29
CA GLN A 90 -8.74 -5.42 -8.55
C GLN A 90 -8.10 -5.30 -7.15
N ASN A 91 -7.08 -6.11 -6.86
CA ASN A 91 -6.27 -6.07 -5.65
C ASN A 91 -5.12 -5.05 -5.82
N PHE A 92 -5.48 -3.80 -6.08
CA PHE A 92 -4.53 -2.76 -6.50
C PHE A 92 -3.49 -2.43 -5.44
N LYS A 93 -3.89 -2.46 -4.15
CA LYS A 93 -2.99 -2.19 -3.03
C LYS A 93 -1.90 -3.25 -2.91
N GLU A 94 -2.25 -4.52 -3.11
CA GLU A 94 -1.28 -5.62 -3.13
C GLU A 94 -0.43 -5.63 -4.41
N ALA A 95 -0.94 -5.11 -5.52
CA ALA A 95 -0.20 -5.06 -6.79
C ALA A 95 0.98 -4.08 -6.74
N ILE A 96 0.81 -2.91 -6.11
CA ILE A 96 1.81 -1.84 -5.99
C ILE A 96 3.19 -2.36 -5.54
N PRO A 97 3.33 -3.07 -4.39
CA PRO A 97 4.64 -3.55 -3.94
C PRO A 97 5.27 -4.59 -4.86
N GLN A 98 4.48 -5.29 -5.69
CA GLN A 98 5.02 -6.26 -6.67
C GLN A 98 5.60 -5.54 -7.88
N PHE A 99 4.93 -4.50 -8.37
CA PHE A 99 5.49 -3.65 -9.40
C PHE A 99 6.73 -2.89 -8.92
N GLU A 100 6.73 -2.42 -7.67
CA GLU A 100 7.91 -1.81 -7.06
C GLU A 100 9.09 -2.79 -6.98
N LEU A 101 8.84 -4.03 -6.52
CA LEU A 101 9.87 -5.07 -6.48
C LEU A 101 10.43 -5.33 -7.87
N THR A 102 9.56 -5.51 -8.87
CA THR A 102 9.96 -5.71 -10.27
C THR A 102 10.84 -4.56 -10.77
N ALA A 103 10.44 -3.30 -10.53
CA ALA A 103 11.20 -2.14 -10.98
C ALA A 103 12.58 -2.03 -10.30
N LYS A 104 12.69 -2.48 -9.05
CA LYS A 104 13.95 -2.50 -8.28
C LYS A 104 14.90 -3.60 -8.74
N THR A 105 14.38 -4.76 -9.10
CA THR A 105 15.20 -5.95 -9.38
C THR A 105 15.48 -6.19 -10.86
N ALA A 106 14.62 -5.70 -11.76
CA ALA A 106 14.85 -5.81 -13.19
C ALA A 106 16.19 -5.19 -13.61
N GLU A 107 16.87 -5.80 -14.57
CA GLU A 107 18.13 -5.30 -15.10
C GLU A 107 17.90 -4.33 -16.28
N ASP A 108 16.93 -4.63 -17.13
CA ASP A 108 16.66 -3.85 -18.34
C ASP A 108 15.70 -2.67 -18.10
N LYS A 109 15.89 -1.60 -18.86
CA LYS A 109 15.07 -0.38 -18.76
C LYS A 109 13.62 -0.60 -19.19
N TYR A 110 13.37 -1.50 -20.12
CA TYR A 110 12.03 -1.73 -20.65
C TYR A 110 11.11 -2.30 -19.56
N THR A 111 11.55 -3.37 -18.90
CA THR A 111 10.84 -3.99 -17.78
C THR A 111 10.65 -3.02 -16.60
N LYS A 112 11.66 -2.19 -16.30
CA LYS A 112 11.52 -1.11 -15.30
C LYS A 112 10.43 -0.11 -15.69
N ALA A 113 10.41 0.30 -16.96
CA ALA A 113 9.41 1.23 -17.46
C ALA A 113 7.99 0.66 -17.35
N GLU A 114 7.78 -0.59 -17.77
CA GLU A 114 6.49 -1.28 -17.67
C GLU A 114 6.04 -1.47 -16.21
N ALA A 115 6.96 -1.85 -15.33
CA ALA A 115 6.66 -2.00 -13.91
C ALA A 115 6.23 -0.67 -13.28
N TYR A 116 6.95 0.42 -13.54
CA TYR A 116 6.56 1.75 -13.06
C TYR A 116 5.26 2.25 -13.71
N HIS A 117 4.99 1.94 -14.98
CA HIS A 117 3.73 2.27 -15.63
C HIS A 117 2.57 1.58 -14.91
N ASN A 118 2.65 0.27 -14.71
CA ASN A 118 1.59 -0.49 -14.04
C ASN A 118 1.44 -0.11 -12.55
N MET A 119 2.53 0.26 -11.88
CA MET A 119 2.49 0.85 -10.54
C MET A 119 1.69 2.16 -10.53
N GLY A 120 1.89 3.00 -11.54
CA GLY A 120 1.11 4.22 -11.75
C GLY A 120 -0.37 3.93 -11.95
N ASN A 121 -0.71 2.96 -12.79
CA ASN A 121 -2.09 2.53 -13.01
C ASN A 121 -2.74 2.06 -11.69
N ALA A 122 -2.03 1.26 -10.89
CA ALA A 122 -2.53 0.79 -9.58
C ALA A 122 -2.73 1.94 -8.58
N PHE A 123 -1.86 2.96 -8.61
CA PHE A 123 -2.04 4.17 -7.81
C PHE A 123 -3.24 5.01 -8.26
N MET A 124 -3.52 5.07 -9.56
CA MET A 124 -4.72 5.75 -10.08
C MET A 124 -6.00 5.10 -9.56
N GLU A 125 -6.08 3.76 -9.60
CA GLU A 125 -7.23 3.00 -9.09
C GLU A 125 -7.44 3.19 -7.58
N THR A 126 -6.35 3.32 -6.82
CA THR A 126 -6.40 3.61 -5.38
C THR A 126 -6.56 5.10 -5.05
N LYS A 127 -6.71 5.97 -6.07
CA LYS A 127 -6.80 7.44 -5.97
C LYS A 127 -5.59 8.08 -5.27
N ASN A 128 -4.46 7.40 -5.24
CA ASN A 128 -3.20 7.97 -4.80
C ASN A 128 -2.53 8.67 -5.99
N TYR A 129 -3.08 9.81 -6.39
CA TYR A 129 -2.65 10.51 -7.60
C TYR A 129 -1.20 10.99 -7.52
N GLN A 130 -0.70 11.35 -6.33
CA GLN A 130 0.71 11.69 -6.15
C GLN A 130 1.62 10.50 -6.44
N GLY A 131 1.31 9.32 -5.86
CA GLY A 131 2.02 8.09 -6.16
C GLY A 131 1.98 7.73 -7.65
N ALA A 132 0.85 7.94 -8.31
CA ALA A 132 0.71 7.71 -9.75
C ALA A 132 1.63 8.62 -10.58
N VAL A 133 1.65 9.93 -10.27
CA VAL A 133 2.54 10.90 -10.93
C VAL A 133 4.01 10.49 -10.79
N ASP A 134 4.42 10.08 -9.59
CA ASP A 134 5.82 9.70 -9.33
C ASP A 134 6.18 8.40 -10.06
N ALA A 135 5.28 7.42 -10.09
CA ALA A 135 5.47 6.17 -10.81
C ALA A 135 5.57 6.41 -12.33
N TYR A 136 4.63 7.15 -12.95
CA TYR A 136 4.70 7.43 -14.39
C TYR A 136 5.93 8.25 -14.79
N LYS A 137 6.37 9.20 -13.96
CA LYS A 137 7.65 9.90 -14.19
C LYS A 137 8.84 8.93 -14.20
N ASN A 138 8.88 7.97 -13.28
CA ASN A 138 9.93 6.95 -13.27
C ASN A 138 9.84 6.01 -14.46
N SER A 139 8.63 5.69 -14.94
CA SER A 139 8.45 4.95 -16.18
C SER A 139 9.05 5.70 -17.38
N LEU A 140 8.70 6.98 -17.57
CA LEU A 140 9.23 7.82 -18.67
C LEU A 140 10.74 8.09 -18.59
N ARG A 141 11.35 8.05 -17.40
CA ARG A 141 12.81 8.10 -17.25
C ARG A 141 13.49 6.86 -17.85
N ASN A 142 12.82 5.71 -17.83
CA ASN A 142 13.32 4.46 -18.37
C ASN A 142 12.92 4.25 -19.84
N ASN A 143 11.71 4.66 -20.22
CA ASN A 143 11.24 4.68 -21.61
C ASN A 143 10.61 6.05 -21.97
N PRO A 144 11.41 7.01 -22.47
CA PRO A 144 10.93 8.35 -22.80
C PRO A 144 9.95 8.42 -23.97
N ASN A 145 9.75 7.34 -24.72
CA ASN A 145 8.94 7.35 -25.95
C ASN A 145 7.53 6.76 -25.74
N ASP A 146 7.17 6.35 -24.53
CA ASP A 146 5.86 5.80 -24.20
C ASP A 146 4.76 6.89 -24.15
N ASP A 147 3.97 6.96 -25.22
CA ASP A 147 2.84 7.89 -25.34
C ASP A 147 1.70 7.61 -24.35
N GLU A 148 1.45 6.33 -24.05
CA GLU A 148 0.41 5.95 -23.10
C GLU A 148 0.77 6.43 -21.70
N THR A 149 2.02 6.21 -21.28
CA THR A 149 2.51 6.73 -19.99
C THR A 149 2.48 8.26 -19.94
N ARG A 150 2.83 8.96 -21.03
CA ARG A 150 2.71 10.43 -21.08
C ARG A 150 1.28 10.90 -20.87
N TYR A 151 0.33 10.27 -21.55
CA TYR A 151 -1.08 10.57 -21.41
C TYR A 151 -1.56 10.31 -19.96
N ASN A 152 -1.25 9.13 -19.41
CA ASN A 152 -1.63 8.76 -18.04
C ASN A 152 -1.02 9.69 -16.99
N LEU A 153 0.22 10.16 -17.19
CA LEU A 153 0.86 11.16 -16.34
C LEU A 153 0.07 12.49 -16.33
N ALA A 154 -0.33 12.99 -17.51
CA ALA A 154 -1.12 14.21 -17.61
C ALA A 154 -2.48 14.09 -16.91
N VAL A 155 -3.15 12.93 -17.06
CA VAL A 155 -4.39 12.64 -16.36
C VAL A 155 -4.18 12.60 -14.83
N ALA A 156 -3.12 11.94 -14.37
CA ALA A 156 -2.79 11.86 -12.94
C ALA A 156 -2.52 13.25 -12.33
N GLN A 157 -1.79 14.12 -13.03
CA GLN A 157 -1.51 15.49 -12.60
C GLN A 157 -2.81 16.30 -12.46
N LYS A 158 -3.70 16.24 -13.46
CA LYS A 158 -4.99 16.92 -13.40
C LYS A 158 -5.86 16.46 -12.22
N LEU A 159 -5.87 15.17 -11.93
CA LEU A 159 -6.61 14.61 -10.80
C LEU A 159 -6.00 15.02 -9.46
N LEU A 160 -4.68 15.05 -9.35
CA LEU A 160 -3.96 15.53 -8.17
C LEU A 160 -4.28 17.02 -7.90
N ASP A 161 -4.25 17.86 -8.92
CA ASP A 161 -4.60 19.28 -8.79
C ASP A 161 -6.04 19.48 -8.32
N LYS A 162 -6.99 18.72 -8.88
CA LYS A 162 -8.39 18.72 -8.46
C LYS A 162 -8.55 18.28 -7.00
N GLN A 163 -7.83 17.23 -6.58
CA GLN A 163 -7.83 16.76 -5.20
C GLN A 163 -7.30 17.85 -4.23
N ASN A 164 -6.23 18.53 -4.62
CA ASN A 164 -5.64 19.61 -3.83
C ASN A 164 -6.57 20.82 -3.69
N GLN A 165 -7.29 21.20 -4.76
CA GLN A 165 -8.28 22.28 -4.72
C GLN A 165 -9.45 21.93 -3.78
N GLN A 166 -10.03 20.73 -3.93
CA GLN A 166 -11.12 20.27 -3.05
C GLN A 166 -10.73 20.26 -1.57
N ASN A 167 -9.48 19.90 -1.26
CA ASN A 167 -8.98 19.91 0.11
C ASN A 167 -8.83 21.34 0.66
N LYS A 168 -8.43 22.31 -0.17
CA LYS A 168 -8.36 23.73 0.21
C LYS A 168 -9.76 24.30 0.50
N ASP A 169 -10.75 23.99 -0.33
CA ASP A 169 -12.12 24.50 -0.15
C ASP A 169 -12.78 23.92 1.10
N LYS A 170 -12.59 22.61 1.37
CA LYS A 170 -13.04 21.99 2.62
C LYS A 170 -12.42 22.63 3.86
N ASN A 171 -11.13 22.98 3.80
CA ASN A 171 -10.45 23.63 4.92
C ASN A 171 -10.91 25.08 5.14
N LYS A 172 -11.22 25.83 4.08
CA LYS A 172 -11.83 27.16 4.20
C LYS A 172 -13.20 27.09 4.87
N ASN A 173 -14.09 26.23 4.37
CA ASN A 173 -15.43 26.05 4.96
C ASN A 173 -15.40 25.65 6.44
N LYS A 174 -14.44 24.80 6.85
CA LYS A 174 -14.27 24.41 8.26
C LYS A 174 -13.76 25.56 9.14
N LYS A 175 -12.97 26.48 8.59
CA LYS A 175 -12.46 27.66 9.30
C LYS A 175 -13.56 28.72 9.48
N ASP A 176 -14.41 28.89 8.47
CA ASP A 176 -15.55 29.82 8.53
C ASP A 176 -16.63 29.34 9.50
N ASN A 177 -16.87 28.02 9.60
CA ASN A 177 -17.82 27.47 10.56
C ASN A 177 -17.35 27.65 12.03
N LYS A 178 -16.04 27.47 12.29
CA LYS A 178 -15.45 27.77 13.62
C LYS A 178 -15.50 29.25 14.00
N ASN A 179 -15.52 30.16 13.03
CA ASN A 179 -15.64 31.59 13.29
C ASN A 179 -17.10 32.02 13.55
N LYS A 180 -18.10 31.33 12.99
CA LYS A 180 -19.51 31.56 13.35
C LYS A 180 -19.82 31.11 14.78
N ASP A 181 -19.35 29.93 15.19
CA ASP A 181 -19.56 29.41 16.56
C ASP A 181 -18.88 30.26 17.65
N LYS A 182 -17.83 31.04 17.30
CA LYS A 182 -17.21 32.01 18.22
C LYS A 182 -17.97 33.34 18.29
N LYS A 183 -18.58 33.79 17.19
CA LYS A 183 -19.36 35.02 17.17
C LYS A 183 -20.68 34.90 17.94
N ASP A 184 -21.30 33.72 17.92
CA ASP A 184 -22.54 33.45 18.69
C ASP A 184 -22.31 33.28 20.21
N LYS A 185 -21.05 33.10 20.66
CA LYS A 185 -20.70 33.07 22.09
C LYS A 185 -20.36 34.44 22.66
N ASP A 186 -19.89 35.39 21.84
CA ASP A 186 -19.56 36.74 22.30
C ASP A 186 -20.80 37.66 22.34
N ASP A 187 -21.87 37.38 21.58
CA ASP A 187 -23.13 38.16 21.63
C ASP A 187 -24.07 37.73 22.78
N LYS A 188 -23.85 36.59 23.43
CA LYS A 188 -24.62 36.19 24.63
C LYS A 188 -24.11 36.80 25.94
N ASN A 189 -22.94 37.45 25.94
CA ASN A 189 -22.31 37.97 27.16
C ASN A 189 -22.39 39.49 27.32
N LYS A 190 -23.28 40.17 26.57
CA LYS A 190 -23.46 41.64 26.61
C LYS A 190 -24.85 42.12 27.03
N ASN A 191 -25.77 41.23 27.41
CA ASN A 191 -27.15 41.60 27.74
C ASN A 191 -27.53 41.54 29.22
N ASP A 192 -26.62 41.22 30.14
CA ASP A 192 -26.98 41.02 31.56
C ASP A 192 -26.69 42.21 32.51
N ASP A 193 -26.22 43.37 32.01
CA ASP A 193 -25.79 44.49 32.87
C ASP A 193 -26.67 45.75 32.85
N LYS A 194 -27.98 45.64 32.55
CA LYS A 194 -28.91 46.76 32.81
C LYS A 194 -30.34 46.30 33.13
N LYS A 195 -30.67 46.20 34.43
CA LYS A 195 -31.91 46.75 35.02
C LYS A 195 -31.92 46.57 36.54
N ASP A 196 -31.49 47.63 37.24
CA ASP A 196 -31.89 47.92 38.61
C ASP A 196 -33.28 48.59 38.65
N GLY A 197 -34.03 48.34 39.72
CA GLY A 197 -34.86 49.36 40.38
C GLY A 197 -36.39 49.29 40.25
N ASP A 198 -37.04 48.98 41.38
CA ASP A 198 -38.37 49.43 41.90
C ASP A 198 -39.64 49.09 41.07
N ASP A 199 -40.81 48.76 41.63
CA ASP A 199 -41.46 49.36 42.80
C ASP A 199 -42.61 48.46 43.34
N LYS A 200 -43.07 48.79 44.54
CA LYS A 200 -44.08 48.13 45.38
C LYS A 200 -45.55 48.42 45.00
N ASP A 201 -46.42 47.65 45.68
CA ASP A 201 -47.72 48.04 46.27
C ASP A 201 -49.05 47.58 45.63
N LYS A 202 -49.67 46.60 46.34
CA LYS A 202 -50.97 46.63 47.05
C LYS A 202 -52.33 46.40 46.34
N LYS A 203 -53.05 45.44 46.98
CA LYS A 203 -54.48 45.45 47.41
C LYS A 203 -55.55 45.28 46.31
N ASP A 204 -56.75 44.74 46.54
CA ASP A 204 -57.44 44.06 47.65
C ASP A 204 -58.70 43.38 47.04
N ASP A 205 -59.30 42.46 47.81
CA ASP A 205 -60.75 42.21 47.94
C ASP A 205 -61.52 41.17 47.08
N LYS A 206 -61.98 40.14 47.84
CA LYS A 206 -63.37 39.65 48.03
C LYS A 206 -64.12 38.93 46.91
N ASN A 207 -64.43 37.65 47.15
CA ASN A 207 -65.72 37.12 47.68
C ASN A 207 -65.76 35.59 47.42
N LYS A 208 -65.84 34.74 48.45
CA LYS A 208 -67.02 34.27 49.21
C LYS A 208 -67.83 33.18 48.50
N ASP A 209 -68.14 32.16 49.31
CA ASP A 209 -69.28 31.23 49.25
C ASP A 209 -69.14 30.10 48.21
N ASP A 210 -69.47 28.83 48.47
CA ASP A 210 -70.05 28.12 49.62
C ASP A 210 -69.92 26.59 49.33
N LYS A 211 -69.96 25.79 50.41
CA LYS A 211 -70.40 24.38 50.51
C LYS A 211 -69.90 23.29 49.54
N GLY A 212 -69.49 22.17 50.14
CA GLY A 212 -69.74 20.85 49.52
C GLY A 212 -68.89 19.67 49.95
N ASN A 213 -68.81 19.41 51.26
CA ASN A 213 -68.73 18.12 51.94
C ASN A 213 -68.60 16.79 51.12
N LYS A 214 -67.74 15.89 51.63
CA LYS A 214 -67.75 14.40 51.53
C LYS A 214 -67.39 13.81 50.16
N ASN A 215 -66.71 12.68 50.04
CA ASN A 215 -66.07 11.72 50.93
C ASN A 215 -65.22 10.83 49.98
N GLN A 216 -64.02 10.43 50.38
CA GLN A 216 -63.65 9.03 50.61
C GLN A 216 -63.76 8.06 49.41
N ASP A 217 -62.59 7.57 48.99
CA ASP A 217 -62.21 6.14 49.00
C ASP A 217 -61.49 5.68 47.71
N ASP A 218 -60.20 5.41 47.91
CA ASP A 218 -59.51 4.16 47.60
C ASP A 218 -59.81 3.44 46.27
N LYS A 219 -58.85 3.54 45.34
CA LYS A 219 -57.93 2.42 45.01
C LYS A 219 -56.78 2.86 44.12
#